data_AF-A0AAV2QQM7-F1
#
_entry.id   AF-A0AAV2QQM7-F1
#
_cell.length_a   1.000
_cell.length_b   1.000
_cell.length_c   1.000
_cell.angle_alpha   90.00
_cell.angle_beta   90.00
_cell.angle_gamma   90.00
#
_symmetry.space_group_name_H-M   'P 1'
#
loop_
_entity.id
_entity.type
_entity.pdbx_description
1 polymer ?
#
loop_
_entity_poly.entity_id
_entity_poly.type
_entity_poly.pdbx_seq_one_letter_code
_entity_poly.pdbx_strand_id
1 'polypeptide(L)'
;MTTVQVMPVVGGGQSKDYGDTDDDDNANANTTTTQTERRLAGLNLTSYVDGDIEDQESTPIILEGGVNTLSSPDDPSHAPIIPQQQAFTGSDEQGRQRPTSADSSQSSDGGQQSSENNIGQDLEEFVLEPAPQGQLIKCRISRDRKGMDRGLFPTYFLHMERDDGKKVFLLAGRKRKKSATSNYLISADPTDLSRGGEYFCGKLRSNLLGTQFTVFDGGEGAKKRNQERPGGRQELAACVYETNVLGFKGPRKMTVVLPGMTADHQRVEFSSSGDSDCLIDKWRNKNMDQLIELNNKTPVWNDDTQSYVLNFHGRVTQASVKNFQIVHENDVDYIIMQFGRVAEDVFTMDYRYPMCALQAFGIALSSFDSKLACE
;
A
#
# COMPACT_ATOMS: atom_id res chain seq x y z
N MET A 1 28.98 -66.53 3.37
CA MET A 1 27.71 -67.22 3.14
C MET A 1 26.96 -67.23 4.45
N THR A 2 26.00 -66.33 4.62
CA THR A 2 25.09 -66.38 5.77
C THR A 2 23.72 -65.91 5.33
N THR A 3 22.77 -66.77 5.61
CA THR A 3 21.41 -66.85 5.13
C THR A 3 20.49 -65.88 5.87
N VAL A 4 19.46 -65.43 5.17
CA VAL A 4 18.32 -64.64 5.63
C VAL A 4 17.43 -65.43 6.60
N GLN A 5 16.89 -64.77 7.64
CA GLN A 5 15.60 -65.13 8.26
C GLN A 5 14.84 -63.86 8.71
N VAL A 6 13.52 -64.00 8.82
CA VAL A 6 12.45 -63.02 8.51
C VAL A 6 11.79 -62.40 9.76
N MET A 7 11.41 -61.11 9.63
CA MET A 7 10.40 -60.19 10.25
C MET A 7 9.57 -60.55 11.52
N PRO A 8 9.03 -59.54 12.26
CA PRO A 8 7.73 -58.94 11.89
C PRO A 8 7.62 -57.40 12.00
N VAL A 9 6.59 -56.89 11.32
CA VAL A 9 6.09 -55.49 11.27
C VAL A 9 5.12 -55.23 12.43
N VAL A 10 5.22 -54.06 13.09
CA VAL A 10 4.07 -53.35 13.71
C VAL A 10 4.33 -51.84 13.62
N GLY A 11 3.34 -51.08 13.13
CA GLY A 11 3.42 -49.65 12.84
C GLY A 11 3.04 -48.71 13.99
N GLY A 12 3.16 -47.41 13.71
CA GLY A 12 2.60 -46.31 14.52
C GLY A 12 3.56 -45.13 14.64
N GLY A 13 3.48 -44.15 13.74
CA GLY A 13 4.20 -42.89 13.83
C GLY A 13 3.25 -41.71 13.68
N GLN A 14 2.86 -41.12 14.82
CA GLN A 14 2.03 -39.92 14.93
C GLN A 14 2.77 -38.67 14.45
N SER A 15 2.05 -37.83 13.71
CA SER A 15 2.39 -36.46 13.33
C SER A 15 2.46 -35.54 14.55
N LYS A 16 3.55 -34.78 14.71
CA LYS A 16 3.66 -33.70 15.70
C LYS A 16 3.38 -32.35 15.05
N ASP A 17 2.32 -31.71 15.53
CA ASP A 17 2.05 -30.27 15.42
C ASP A 17 3.19 -29.46 16.05
N TYR A 18 3.67 -28.45 15.34
CA TYR A 18 4.52 -27.41 15.90
C TYR A 18 3.68 -26.14 16.11
N GLY A 19 3.29 -25.91 17.36
CA GLY A 19 2.75 -24.63 17.83
C GLY A 19 3.89 -23.67 18.16
N ASP A 20 3.80 -22.43 17.65
CA ASP A 20 4.72 -21.34 17.96
C ASP A 20 3.94 -20.30 18.78
N THR A 21 4.26 -20.24 20.08
CA THR A 21 3.74 -19.31 21.08
C THR A 21 4.74 -18.19 21.27
N ASP A 22 4.30 -16.93 21.22
CA ASP A 22 5.05 -15.80 21.78
C ASP A 22 4.06 -14.69 22.20
N ASP A 23 3.73 -14.69 23.48
CA ASP A 23 3.34 -13.50 24.26
C ASP A 23 4.23 -13.51 25.51
N ASP A 24 5.03 -12.45 25.70
CA ASP A 24 5.17 -11.75 26.99
C ASP A 24 6.14 -10.57 26.90
N ASP A 25 5.69 -9.43 27.43
CA ASP A 25 6.49 -8.26 27.77
C ASP A 25 7.14 -8.48 29.16
N ASN A 26 8.46 -8.35 29.27
CA ASN A 26 9.17 -7.37 30.14
C ASN A 26 10.64 -7.83 30.44
N ALA A 27 11.56 -6.87 30.29
CA ALA A 27 12.93 -6.77 30.81
C ALA A 27 13.90 -7.99 30.75
N ASN A 28 14.86 -7.96 29.81
CA ASN A 28 16.27 -7.73 30.18
C ASN A 28 17.11 -7.36 28.94
N ALA A 29 17.98 -6.37 29.09
CA ALA A 29 18.94 -5.99 28.06
C ALA A 29 20.13 -6.97 28.08
N ASN A 30 20.35 -7.69 27.00
CA ASN A 30 21.67 -7.99 26.42
C ASN A 30 21.52 -8.79 25.11
N THR A 31 22.13 -8.24 24.06
CA THR A 31 22.55 -8.90 22.80
C THR A 31 21.95 -10.27 22.52
N THR A 32 20.83 -10.31 21.81
CA THR A 32 20.34 -11.55 21.20
C THR A 32 20.21 -11.32 19.70
N THR A 33 21.17 -11.87 18.96
CA THR A 33 21.11 -11.97 17.49
C THR A 33 19.78 -12.61 17.12
N THR A 34 18.93 -11.89 16.40
CA THR A 34 17.60 -12.42 16.07
C THR A 34 17.74 -13.58 15.08
N GLN A 35 16.84 -14.57 15.15
CA GLN A 35 16.85 -15.73 14.24
C GLN A 35 16.86 -15.30 12.76
N THR A 36 16.33 -14.12 12.47
CA THR A 36 16.38 -13.43 11.19
C THR A 36 17.80 -13.03 10.77
N GLU A 37 18.61 -12.48 11.66
CA GLU A 37 20.02 -12.14 11.37
C GLU A 37 20.83 -13.39 11.01
N ARG A 38 20.53 -14.55 11.62
CA ARG A 38 21.15 -15.83 11.24
C ARG A 38 20.70 -16.32 9.86
N ARG A 39 19.43 -16.12 9.50
CA ARG A 39 18.90 -16.50 8.17
C ARG A 39 19.42 -15.56 7.07
N LEU A 40 19.52 -14.26 7.35
CA LEU A 40 20.09 -13.25 6.45
C LEU A 40 21.60 -13.46 6.26
N ALA A 41 22.34 -13.75 7.33
CA ALA A 41 23.75 -14.11 7.26
C ALA A 41 24.00 -15.39 6.45
N GLY A 42 23.07 -16.36 6.51
CA GLY A 42 23.11 -17.56 5.67
C GLY A 42 22.88 -17.30 4.17
N LEU A 43 22.40 -16.11 3.81
CA LEU A 43 22.18 -15.64 2.44
C LEU A 43 23.21 -14.58 2.00
N ASN A 44 24.26 -14.33 2.79
CA ASN A 44 25.21 -13.21 2.60
C ASN A 44 24.54 -11.83 2.53
N LEU A 45 23.36 -11.66 3.12
CA LEU A 45 22.66 -10.38 3.20
C LEU A 45 22.85 -9.79 4.60
N THR A 46 23.28 -8.54 4.71
CA THR A 46 23.39 -7.83 6.00
C THR A 46 22.01 -7.31 6.42
N SER A 47 21.66 -7.48 7.69
CA SER A 47 20.32 -7.20 8.24
C SER A 47 20.01 -5.71 8.44
N TYR A 48 20.99 -4.83 8.21
CA TYR A 48 20.87 -3.42 8.54
C TYR A 48 21.73 -2.56 7.62
N VAL A 49 21.07 -1.89 6.68
CA VAL A 49 21.60 -0.75 5.95
C VAL A 49 20.60 0.39 6.18
N ASP A 50 20.72 1.05 7.34
CA ASP A 50 20.17 2.40 7.48
C ASP A 50 21.20 3.37 6.93
N GLY A 51 21.11 3.55 5.63
CA GLY A 51 21.69 4.66 4.93
C GLY A 51 20.67 5.04 3.89
N ASP A 52 20.15 6.26 3.97
CA ASP A 52 19.89 7.02 2.75
C ASP A 52 21.26 7.21 2.02
N ILE A 53 21.91 6.11 1.62
CA ILE A 53 22.89 6.15 0.55
C ILE A 53 22.03 6.54 -0.62
N GLU A 54 22.22 7.77 -1.07
CA GLU A 54 21.63 8.23 -2.31
C GLU A 54 22.11 7.24 -3.38
N ASP A 55 21.23 6.31 -3.74
CA ASP A 55 21.40 5.47 -4.92
C ASP A 55 21.82 6.43 -6.04
N GLN A 56 22.94 6.11 -6.71
CA GLN A 56 23.51 6.96 -7.77
C GLN A 56 22.55 7.17 -8.97
N GLU A 57 21.36 6.59 -8.92
CA GLU A 57 20.36 6.52 -9.98
C GLU A 57 19.02 7.16 -9.52
N SER A 58 19.05 8.41 -9.04
CA SER A 58 17.85 9.15 -8.66
C SER A 58 16.92 9.42 -9.85
N THR A 59 15.59 9.31 -9.67
CA THR A 59 14.60 9.64 -10.70
C THR A 59 14.67 11.14 -11.07
N PRO A 60 15.05 11.49 -12.30
CA PRO A 60 15.05 12.87 -12.78
C PRO A 60 13.63 13.44 -12.88
N ILE A 61 13.48 14.74 -12.59
CA ILE A 61 12.20 15.45 -12.58
C ILE A 61 12.27 16.71 -13.44
N ILE A 62 11.13 17.11 -14.02
CA ILE A 62 11.00 18.40 -14.71
C ILE A 62 10.70 19.48 -13.65
N LEU A 63 11.59 20.47 -13.53
CA LEU A 63 11.33 21.69 -12.75
C LEU A 63 10.64 22.73 -13.65
N GLU A 64 9.51 23.31 -13.22
CA GLU A 64 8.82 24.36 -13.97
C GLU A 64 9.65 25.64 -14.01
N GLY A 65 10.53 25.75 -15.01
CA GLY A 65 11.41 26.90 -15.25
C GLY A 65 11.86 27.08 -16.70
N GLY A 66 11.32 26.30 -17.65
CA GLY A 66 11.70 26.36 -19.06
C GLY A 66 10.59 25.91 -20.01
N VAL A 67 9.76 26.86 -20.43
CA VAL A 67 8.96 26.93 -21.68
C VAL A 67 7.79 25.94 -21.91
N ASN A 68 6.60 26.58 -22.04
CA ASN A 68 5.36 26.27 -22.77
C ASN A 68 4.46 25.07 -22.42
N THR A 69 3.38 25.40 -21.70
CA THR A 69 1.97 24.96 -21.89
C THR A 69 1.76 23.51 -22.34
N LEU A 70 1.87 22.57 -21.40
CA LEU A 70 1.03 21.37 -21.42
C LEU A 70 -0.16 21.62 -20.50
N SER A 71 -1.34 21.24 -20.97
CA SER A 71 -2.63 21.35 -20.28
C SER A 71 -2.56 20.81 -18.85
N SER A 72 -3.09 21.58 -17.89
CA SER A 72 -3.23 21.18 -16.49
C SER A 72 -4.03 19.87 -16.37
N PRO A 73 -3.68 18.97 -15.43
CA PRO A 73 -4.39 17.73 -15.18
C PRO A 73 -5.73 17.92 -14.42
N ASP A 74 -6.24 19.15 -14.36
CA ASP A 74 -7.47 19.55 -13.66
C ASP A 74 -8.70 19.57 -14.60
N ASP A 75 -8.63 19.00 -15.80
CA ASP A 75 -9.81 18.87 -16.67
C ASP A 75 -10.74 17.75 -16.15
N PRO A 76 -11.96 18.09 -15.66
CA PRO A 76 -12.91 17.10 -15.14
C PRO A 76 -13.53 16.20 -16.23
N SER A 77 -13.18 16.38 -17.51
CA SER A 77 -13.73 15.61 -18.63
C SER A 77 -13.05 14.25 -18.89
N HIS A 78 -11.98 13.92 -18.16
CA HIS A 78 -11.31 12.61 -18.22
C HIS A 78 -11.51 11.79 -16.93
N ALA A 79 -12.76 11.41 -16.63
CA ALA A 79 -12.99 10.21 -15.83
C ALA A 79 -12.81 9.00 -16.76
N PRO A 80 -11.80 8.12 -16.56
CA PRO A 80 -11.68 6.92 -17.37
C PRO A 80 -12.86 5.99 -17.12
N ILE A 81 -13.42 5.47 -18.21
CA ILE A 81 -14.25 4.27 -18.20
C ILE A 81 -13.29 3.13 -17.83
N ILE A 82 -13.27 2.71 -16.56
CA ILE A 82 -12.87 1.34 -16.25
C ILE A 82 -13.72 0.48 -17.19
N PRO A 83 -13.14 -0.41 -18.03
CA PRO A 83 -13.95 -1.26 -18.87
C PRO A 83 -15.03 -1.90 -18.00
N GLN A 84 -16.31 -1.62 -18.28
CA GLN A 84 -17.45 -2.17 -17.52
C GLN A 84 -17.45 -3.71 -17.51
N GLN A 85 -16.51 -4.36 -18.20
CA GLN A 85 -16.18 -5.77 -18.10
C GLN A 85 -15.44 -6.19 -16.80
N GLN A 86 -15.04 -5.26 -15.93
CA GLN A 86 -14.42 -5.56 -14.63
C GLN A 86 -15.18 -4.95 -13.43
N ALA A 87 -16.43 -4.49 -13.62
CA ALA A 87 -17.31 -4.23 -12.49
C ALA A 87 -17.82 -5.58 -11.97
N PHE A 88 -17.30 -6.04 -10.83
CA PHE A 88 -17.65 -7.36 -10.30
C PHE A 88 -19.04 -7.29 -9.68
N THR A 89 -19.99 -8.06 -10.21
CA THR A 89 -21.29 -8.25 -9.59
C THR A 89 -21.12 -9.09 -8.32
N GLY A 90 -21.55 -8.55 -7.18
CA GLY A 90 -21.64 -9.31 -5.94
C GLY A 90 -22.55 -10.52 -6.15
N SER A 91 -22.10 -11.69 -5.69
CA SER A 91 -22.91 -12.90 -5.67
C SER A 91 -24.03 -12.74 -4.65
N ASP A 92 -25.27 -12.64 -5.11
CA ASP A 92 -26.44 -12.92 -4.28
C ASP A 92 -27.51 -13.71 -5.05
N GLU A 93 -28.18 -14.54 -4.27
CA GLU A 93 -28.98 -15.70 -4.64
C GLU A 93 -30.26 -15.41 -5.44
N GLN A 94 -30.74 -16.50 -6.02
CA GLN A 94 -31.92 -16.64 -6.86
C GLN A 94 -33.20 -16.05 -6.21
N GLY A 95 -33.87 -15.15 -6.93
CA GLY A 95 -35.20 -14.66 -6.57
C GLY A 95 -35.90 -13.94 -7.73
N ARG A 96 -36.37 -14.71 -8.71
CA ARG A 96 -37.05 -14.22 -9.92
C ARG A 96 -38.49 -13.79 -9.61
N GLN A 97 -38.86 -12.52 -9.82
CA GLN A 97 -40.21 -12.10 -10.21
C GLN A 97 -40.23 -10.70 -10.89
N ARG A 98 -41.07 -10.57 -11.93
CA ARG A 98 -41.12 -9.50 -12.95
C ARG A 98 -42.00 -8.30 -12.55
N PRO A 99 -41.96 -7.17 -13.30
CA PRO A 99 -42.29 -5.83 -12.82
C PRO A 99 -43.77 -5.45 -12.99
N THR A 100 -44.21 -4.44 -12.24
CA THR A 100 -45.40 -3.64 -12.55
C THR A 100 -45.06 -2.15 -12.49
N SER A 101 -45.75 -1.40 -13.34
CA SER A 101 -45.46 -0.07 -13.86
C SER A 101 -46.01 1.08 -13.01
N ALA A 102 -45.63 2.31 -13.40
CA ALA A 102 -46.18 3.64 -13.08
C ALA A 102 -45.49 4.37 -11.91
N ASP A 103 -44.65 5.39 -12.15
CA ASP A 103 -44.93 6.78 -12.60
C ASP A 103 -45.03 7.73 -11.41
N SER A 104 -44.02 8.59 -11.24
CA SER A 104 -44.19 10.04 -11.06
C SER A 104 -42.85 10.72 -10.78
N SER A 105 -42.57 11.69 -11.63
CA SER A 105 -41.53 12.71 -11.55
C SER A 105 -41.57 13.49 -10.23
N GLN A 106 -40.41 13.70 -9.61
CA GLN A 106 -40.11 14.94 -8.92
C GLN A 106 -38.61 15.24 -8.98
N SER A 107 -38.31 16.29 -9.72
CA SER A 107 -37.04 17.00 -9.80
C SER A 107 -36.71 17.65 -8.46
N SER A 108 -35.50 17.40 -7.95
CA SER A 108 -34.84 18.31 -7.02
C SER A 108 -33.35 18.36 -7.36
N ASP A 109 -33.04 19.40 -8.12
CA ASP A 109 -31.74 20.05 -8.24
C ASP A 109 -31.24 20.45 -6.83
N GLY A 110 -29.96 20.22 -6.52
CA GLY A 110 -29.38 20.68 -5.27
C GLY A 110 -28.12 19.95 -4.77
N GLY A 111 -26.95 20.51 -5.07
CA GLY A 111 -25.86 20.62 -4.09
C GLY A 111 -24.73 19.59 -4.10
N GLN A 112 -23.78 19.73 -5.03
CA GLN A 112 -22.39 19.29 -4.81
C GLN A 112 -21.69 20.27 -3.85
N GLN A 113 -21.90 20.10 -2.53
CA GLN A 113 -21.16 20.83 -1.49
C GLN A 113 -21.37 20.15 -0.13
N SER A 114 -20.72 19.01 0.14
CA SER A 114 -20.85 18.38 1.49
C SER A 114 -19.73 17.46 1.98
N SER A 115 -18.77 17.00 1.16
CA SER A 115 -17.75 16.04 1.65
C SER A 115 -16.57 16.68 2.40
N GLU A 116 -16.11 17.88 2.00
CA GLU A 116 -14.87 18.46 2.57
C GLU A 116 -15.01 19.11 3.96
N ASN A 117 -16.23 19.43 4.39
CA ASN A 117 -16.47 20.17 5.63
C ASN A 117 -16.64 19.28 6.87
N ASN A 118 -16.75 17.95 6.69
CA ASN A 118 -17.00 16.98 7.78
C ASN A 118 -15.85 16.01 8.05
N ILE A 119 -14.67 16.18 7.43
CA ILE A 119 -13.50 15.28 7.60
C ILE A 119 -13.12 15.08 9.08
N GLY A 120 -13.43 16.04 9.96
CA GLY A 120 -13.12 15.96 11.39
C GLY A 120 -14.10 15.13 12.24
N GLN A 121 -15.25 14.70 11.72
CA GLN A 121 -16.23 13.92 12.49
C GLN A 121 -16.12 12.41 12.27
N ASP A 122 -15.62 11.96 11.12
CA ASP A 122 -15.31 10.55 10.87
C ASP A 122 -14.03 10.40 10.03
N LEU A 123 -12.89 10.65 10.68
CA LEU A 123 -11.58 10.56 10.01
C LEU A 123 -11.25 9.10 9.64
N GLU A 124 -11.73 8.13 10.41
CA GLU A 124 -11.47 6.71 10.22
C GLU A 124 -12.18 6.15 9.00
N GLU A 125 -13.43 6.56 8.76
CA GLU A 125 -14.15 6.26 7.53
C GLU A 125 -13.49 6.95 6.33
N PHE A 126 -13.20 8.25 6.44
CA PHE A 126 -12.60 9.04 5.36
C PHE A 126 -11.29 8.43 4.80
N VAL A 127 -10.41 7.91 5.68
CA VAL A 127 -9.12 7.35 5.23
C VAL A 127 -9.26 6.00 4.52
N LEU A 128 -10.39 5.32 4.66
CA LEU A 128 -10.73 4.06 4.01
C LEU A 128 -11.54 4.24 2.73
N GLU A 129 -12.28 5.34 2.62
CA GLU A 129 -13.06 5.69 1.43
C GLU A 129 -12.19 5.92 0.19
N PRO A 130 -12.52 5.31 -0.97
CA PRO A 130 -11.89 5.65 -2.23
C PRO A 130 -12.07 7.15 -2.54
N ALA A 131 -11.04 7.77 -3.13
CA ALA A 131 -11.19 9.13 -3.63
C ALA A 131 -12.38 9.21 -4.61
N PRO A 132 -13.18 10.30 -4.57
CA PRO A 132 -14.24 10.51 -5.53
C PRO A 132 -13.71 10.50 -6.97
N GLN A 133 -14.51 9.99 -7.90
CA GLN A 133 -14.15 10.00 -9.32
C GLN A 133 -13.94 11.42 -9.82
N GLY A 134 -12.91 11.62 -10.65
CA GLY A 134 -12.55 12.93 -11.19
C GLY A 134 -11.87 13.88 -10.20
N GLN A 135 -11.71 13.50 -8.93
CA GLN A 135 -11.05 14.34 -7.93
C GLN A 135 -9.61 13.87 -7.67
N LEU A 136 -8.72 14.85 -7.49
CA LEU A 136 -7.35 14.66 -7.05
C LEU A 136 -7.22 15.09 -5.60
N ILE A 137 -6.96 14.13 -4.71
CA ILE A 137 -6.68 14.43 -3.31
C ILE A 137 -5.18 14.71 -3.18
N LYS A 138 -4.84 15.96 -2.86
CA LYS A 138 -3.46 16.41 -2.69
C LYS A 138 -3.03 16.27 -1.24
N CYS A 139 -1.93 15.58 -0.97
CA CYS A 139 -1.43 15.42 0.39
C CYS A 139 0.08 15.67 0.50
N ARG A 140 0.54 15.82 1.74
CA ARG A 140 1.93 15.97 2.12
C ARG A 140 2.28 15.06 3.28
N ILE A 141 3.39 14.35 3.12
CA ILE A 141 3.99 13.50 4.16
C ILE A 141 5.16 14.26 4.77
N SER A 142 5.18 14.37 6.09
CA SER A 142 6.34 14.83 6.87
C SER A 142 6.90 13.68 7.69
N ARG A 143 8.23 13.51 7.66
CA ARG A 143 8.95 12.49 8.43
C ARG A 143 9.58 13.14 9.66
N ASP A 144 9.20 12.68 10.85
CA ASP A 144 9.83 13.07 12.10
C ASP A 144 10.80 11.99 12.59
N ARG A 145 12.09 12.33 12.58
CA ARG A 145 13.18 11.49 13.09
C ARG A 145 13.45 11.72 14.58
N LYS A 146 12.89 12.77 15.18
CA LYS A 146 13.20 13.18 16.56
C LYS A 146 12.47 12.32 17.60
N GLY A 147 11.35 11.70 17.23
CA GLY A 147 10.43 11.06 18.16
C GLY A 147 10.88 9.74 18.81
N MET A 148 11.85 8.99 18.26
CA MET A 148 12.21 7.68 18.83
C MET A 148 13.60 7.16 18.43
N ASP A 149 14.32 6.56 19.40
CA ASP A 149 15.51 5.71 19.18
C ASP A 149 16.64 6.33 18.35
N ARG A 150 16.95 7.61 18.55
CA ARG A 150 17.98 8.34 17.78
C ARG A 150 17.73 8.36 16.26
N GLY A 151 16.47 8.25 15.83
CA GLY A 151 16.07 8.39 14.42
C GLY A 151 15.88 7.08 13.65
N LEU A 152 16.06 5.93 14.29
CA LEU A 152 16.00 4.61 13.61
C LEU A 152 14.57 4.19 13.23
N PHE A 153 13.55 4.77 13.86
CA PHE A 153 12.14 4.45 13.62
C PHE A 153 11.33 5.74 13.52
N PRO A 154 11.50 6.51 12.43
CA PRO A 154 10.83 7.78 12.27
C PRO A 154 9.31 7.60 12.21
N THR A 155 8.60 8.64 12.63
CA THR A 155 7.14 8.72 12.51
C THR A 155 6.81 9.54 11.28
N TYR A 156 5.89 9.05 10.45
CA TYR A 156 5.44 9.71 9.24
C TYR A 156 4.05 10.26 9.49
N PHE A 157 3.80 11.51 9.12
CA PHE A 157 2.50 12.15 9.26
C PHE A 157 1.98 12.57 7.89
N LEU A 158 0.79 12.11 7.54
CA LEU A 158 0.07 12.46 6.34
C LEU A 158 -0.91 13.59 6.64
N HIS A 159 -0.84 14.64 5.83
CA HIS A 159 -1.80 15.74 5.86
C HIS A 159 -2.37 15.98 4.47
N MET A 160 -3.69 16.13 4.36
CA MET A 160 -4.34 16.65 3.16
C MET A 160 -4.07 18.15 3.04
N GLU A 161 -3.77 18.60 1.82
CA GLU A 161 -3.63 20.01 1.47
C GLU A 161 -4.97 20.51 0.90
N ARG A 162 -5.59 21.50 1.54
CA ARG A 162 -6.83 22.13 1.07
C ARG A 162 -6.52 23.33 0.18
N ASP A 163 -7.47 23.70 -0.67
CA ASP A 163 -7.36 24.85 -1.57
C ASP A 163 -7.24 26.20 -0.84
N ASP A 164 -7.75 26.28 0.40
CA ASP A 164 -7.59 27.46 1.26
C ASP A 164 -6.18 27.58 1.90
N GLY A 165 -5.27 26.67 1.54
CA GLY A 165 -3.90 26.60 2.06
C GLY A 165 -3.78 25.94 3.43
N LYS A 166 -4.88 25.52 4.06
CA LYS A 166 -4.83 24.78 5.32
C LYS A 166 -4.45 23.33 5.09
N LYS A 167 -3.96 22.70 6.16
CA LYS A 167 -3.63 21.28 6.20
C LYS A 167 -4.52 20.56 7.20
N VAL A 168 -5.04 19.41 6.79
CA VAL A 168 -5.84 18.53 7.65
C VAL A 168 -5.04 17.27 7.90
N PHE A 169 -4.79 16.94 9.17
CA PHE A 169 -4.14 15.68 9.52
C PHE A 169 -5.03 14.50 9.14
N LEU A 170 -4.43 13.45 8.56
CA LEU A 170 -5.14 12.23 8.18
C LEU A 170 -4.63 11.01 8.94
N LEU A 171 -3.34 10.71 8.80
CA LEU A 171 -2.76 9.46 9.30
C LEU A 171 -1.36 9.69 9.85
N ALA A 172 -1.01 8.92 10.88
CA ALA A 172 0.35 8.74 11.35
C ALA A 172 0.80 7.29 11.10
N GLY A 173 2.07 7.09 10.77
CA GLY A 173 2.64 5.78 10.48
C GLY A 173 4.03 5.61 11.10
N ARG A 174 4.31 4.45 11.71
CA ARG A 174 5.64 4.16 12.27
C ARG A 174 6.00 2.68 12.21
N LYS A 175 7.25 2.39 11.81
CA LYS A 175 7.82 1.05 11.81
C LYS A 175 8.03 0.53 13.23
N ARG A 176 7.72 -0.74 13.47
CA ARG A 176 7.89 -1.41 14.77
C ARG A 176 9.33 -1.91 14.95
N LYS A 177 9.89 -1.73 16.15
CA LYS A 177 11.25 -2.15 16.50
C LYS A 177 11.45 -3.66 16.58
N LYS A 178 10.48 -4.37 17.16
CA LYS A 178 10.54 -5.81 17.44
C LYS A 178 9.74 -6.57 16.38
N SER A 179 10.16 -6.52 15.13
CA SER A 179 9.50 -7.26 14.05
C SER A 179 10.54 -7.86 13.11
N ALA A 180 10.40 -9.16 12.83
CA ALA A 180 11.31 -9.90 11.95
C ALA A 180 11.24 -9.43 10.49
N THR A 181 10.15 -8.77 10.12
CA THR A 181 9.96 -8.10 8.83
C THR A 181 9.53 -6.67 9.05
N SER A 182 9.60 -5.83 8.02
CA SER A 182 9.13 -4.46 8.09
C SER A 182 7.63 -4.44 8.38
N ASN A 183 7.25 -3.76 9.46
CA ASN A 183 5.89 -3.75 9.98
C ASN A 183 5.57 -2.35 10.49
N TYR A 184 4.73 -1.61 9.77
CA TYR A 184 4.29 -0.28 10.17
C TYR A 184 2.89 -0.35 10.76
N LEU A 185 2.66 0.36 11.86
CA LEU A 185 1.32 0.64 12.36
C LEU A 185 0.89 2.00 11.81
N ILE A 186 -0.38 2.09 11.40
CA ILE A 186 -0.99 3.29 10.83
C ILE A 186 -2.24 3.63 11.66
N SER A 187 -2.36 4.89 12.08
CA SER A 187 -3.37 5.38 13.02
C SER A 187 -3.90 6.75 12.60
N ALA A 188 -5.17 7.02 12.87
CA ALA A 188 -5.79 8.34 12.78
C ALA A 188 -5.60 9.17 14.07
N ASP A 189 -4.88 8.63 15.06
CA ASP A 189 -4.36 9.38 16.20
C ASP A 189 -2.84 9.56 16.06
N PRO A 190 -2.33 10.80 15.94
CA PRO A 190 -0.90 11.05 15.81
C PRO A 190 -0.10 10.73 17.09
N THR A 191 -0.78 10.57 18.23
CA THR A 191 -0.18 10.34 19.54
C THR A 191 -0.18 8.87 19.95
N ASP A 192 -1.09 8.06 19.40
CA ASP A 192 -1.16 6.62 19.63
C ASP A 192 -0.94 5.79 18.35
N LEU A 193 0.23 5.12 18.31
CA LEU A 193 0.63 4.18 17.27
C LEU A 193 0.75 2.76 17.84
N SER A 194 -0.27 2.33 18.58
CA SER A 194 -0.42 1.00 19.13
C SER A 194 -1.43 0.17 18.34
N ARG A 195 -1.42 -1.15 18.54
CA ARG A 195 -2.37 -2.07 17.86
C ARG A 195 -3.76 -2.09 18.49
N GLY A 196 -3.87 -1.67 19.74
CA GLY A 196 -5.12 -1.61 20.50
C GLY A 196 -5.59 -0.18 20.73
N GLY A 197 -4.96 0.78 20.04
CA GLY A 197 -5.39 2.16 20.05
C GLY A 197 -6.77 2.28 19.42
N GLU A 198 -7.56 3.21 19.95
CA GLU A 198 -8.93 3.47 19.50
C GLU A 198 -8.98 3.78 18.01
N TYR A 199 -8.05 4.63 17.53
CA TYR A 199 -7.98 5.13 16.16
C TYR A 199 -7.04 4.32 15.24
N PHE A 200 -6.87 3.02 15.52
CA PHE A 200 -6.01 2.14 14.72
C PHE A 200 -6.62 1.83 13.35
N CYS A 201 -6.11 2.43 12.28
CA CYS A 201 -6.66 2.27 10.93
C CYS A 201 -6.11 1.07 10.16
N GLY A 202 -4.85 0.65 10.41
CA GLY A 202 -4.26 -0.43 9.62
C GLY A 202 -2.77 -0.67 9.79
N LYS A 203 -2.21 -1.53 8.95
CA LYS A 203 -0.76 -1.84 8.97
C LYS A 203 -0.19 -2.15 7.60
N LEU A 204 1.08 -1.82 7.41
CA LEU A 204 1.89 -2.31 6.29
C LEU A 204 2.79 -3.45 6.80
N ARG A 205 2.85 -4.57 6.09
CA ARG A 205 3.77 -5.67 6.41
C ARG A 205 4.55 -6.12 5.19
N SER A 206 5.86 -6.27 5.31
CA SER A 206 6.71 -6.83 4.26
C SER A 206 6.90 -8.34 4.39
N ASN A 207 7.30 -8.96 3.28
CA ASN A 207 8.00 -10.24 3.30
C ASN A 207 9.43 -10.08 3.86
N LEU A 208 10.15 -11.20 4.02
CA LEU A 208 11.49 -11.22 4.63
C LEU A 208 12.53 -10.41 3.83
N LEU A 209 12.41 -10.38 2.51
CA LEU A 209 13.36 -9.70 1.62
C LEU A 209 13.08 -8.19 1.46
N GLY A 210 11.92 -7.71 1.94
CA GLY A 210 11.48 -6.32 1.71
C GLY A 210 11.10 -6.05 0.26
N THR A 211 10.76 -7.07 -0.52
CA THR A 211 10.41 -6.95 -1.95
C THR A 211 8.91 -7.02 -2.18
N GLN A 212 8.14 -7.47 -1.20
CA GLN A 212 6.69 -7.51 -1.24
C GLN A 212 6.14 -6.93 0.04
N PHE A 213 5.09 -6.14 -0.08
CA PHE A 213 4.38 -5.54 1.04
C PHE A 213 2.88 -5.70 0.86
N THR A 214 2.17 -5.89 1.97
CA THR A 214 0.71 -5.92 2.03
C THR A 214 0.22 -4.87 3.03
N VAL A 215 -0.73 -4.05 2.59
CA VAL A 215 -1.47 -3.10 3.42
C VAL A 215 -2.74 -3.80 3.90
N PHE A 216 -2.97 -3.77 5.19
CA PHE A 216 -4.17 -4.30 5.82
C PHE A 216 -4.93 -3.21 6.56
N ASP A 217 -6.24 -3.41 6.69
CA ASP A 217 -7.11 -2.60 7.53
C ASP A 217 -6.91 -2.84 9.05
N GLY A 218 -7.74 -2.16 9.84
CA GLY A 218 -7.82 -2.25 11.29
C GLY A 218 -8.38 -3.58 11.83
N GLY A 219 -8.89 -4.45 10.96
CA GLY A 219 -9.62 -5.65 11.35
C GLY A 219 -8.82 -6.66 12.16
N GLU A 220 -9.54 -7.53 12.86
CA GLU A 220 -8.96 -8.58 13.68
C GLU A 220 -8.29 -9.65 12.82
N GLY A 221 -7.09 -10.09 13.22
CA GLY A 221 -6.38 -11.15 12.51
C GLY A 221 -7.06 -12.51 12.68
N ALA A 222 -6.90 -13.41 11.72
CA ALA A 222 -7.52 -14.74 11.71
C ALA A 222 -7.36 -15.53 13.02
N LYS A 223 -6.23 -15.38 13.74
CA LYS A 223 -5.95 -16.06 15.02
C LYS A 223 -6.71 -15.50 16.23
N LYS A 224 -7.25 -14.28 16.14
CA LYS A 224 -7.97 -13.61 17.24
C LYS A 224 -9.45 -13.40 16.93
N ARG A 225 -9.94 -13.90 15.78
CA ARG A 225 -11.32 -13.72 15.33
C ARG A 225 -12.27 -14.35 16.36
N ASN A 226 -12.95 -13.51 17.13
CA ASN A 226 -14.07 -13.95 17.96
C ASN A 226 -15.31 -14.09 17.08
N GLN A 227 -16.15 -15.12 17.27
CA GLN A 227 -17.30 -15.41 16.40
C GLN A 227 -18.40 -14.32 16.41
N GLU A 228 -18.28 -13.31 17.28
CA GLU A 228 -19.30 -12.30 17.55
C GLU A 228 -19.19 -11.03 16.68
N ARG A 229 -18.05 -10.79 16.00
CA ARG A 229 -17.88 -9.67 15.07
C ARG A 229 -17.74 -10.18 13.63
N PRO A 230 -18.72 -9.97 12.74
CA PRO A 230 -18.54 -10.21 11.32
C PRO A 230 -17.52 -9.20 10.77
N GLY A 231 -16.59 -9.67 9.93
CA GLY A 231 -15.52 -8.84 9.36
C GLY A 231 -14.15 -9.18 9.95
N GLY A 232 -13.39 -10.04 9.26
CA GLY A 232 -11.97 -10.26 9.55
C GLY A 232 -11.11 -9.20 8.86
N ARG A 233 -9.84 -9.10 9.28
CA ARG A 233 -8.85 -8.26 8.61
C ARG A 233 -8.87 -8.43 7.09
N GLN A 234 -8.90 -7.32 6.39
CA GLN A 234 -8.86 -7.27 4.93
C GLN A 234 -7.49 -6.84 4.40
N GLU A 235 -7.16 -7.32 3.20
CA GLU A 235 -6.04 -6.84 2.39
C GLU A 235 -6.50 -5.70 1.49
N LEU A 236 -5.92 -4.51 1.69
CA LEU A 236 -6.31 -3.30 0.97
C LEU A 236 -5.42 -3.03 -0.23
N ALA A 237 -4.15 -3.38 -0.17
CA ALA A 237 -3.23 -3.21 -1.30
C ALA A 237 -2.03 -4.14 -1.13
N ALA A 238 -1.41 -4.51 -2.23
CA ALA A 238 -0.09 -5.12 -2.24
C ALA A 238 0.88 -4.34 -3.13
N CYS A 239 2.13 -4.24 -2.71
CA CYS A 239 3.23 -3.67 -3.49
C CYS A 239 4.27 -4.76 -3.74
N VAL A 240 4.67 -4.93 -5.00
CA VAL A 240 5.70 -5.88 -5.41
C VAL A 240 6.79 -5.12 -6.14
N TYR A 241 8.00 -5.22 -5.63
CA TYR A 241 9.22 -4.66 -6.21
C TYR A 241 9.98 -5.78 -6.90
N GLU A 242 10.30 -5.57 -8.18
CA GLU A 242 11.14 -6.50 -8.93
C GLU A 242 12.58 -6.45 -8.40
N THR A 243 13.17 -7.63 -8.20
CA THR A 243 14.54 -7.77 -7.70
C THR A 243 15.52 -7.75 -8.86
N ASN A 244 16.53 -6.90 -8.79
CA ASN A 244 17.56 -6.78 -9.82
C ASN A 244 18.69 -7.80 -9.58
N VAL A 245 18.39 -9.10 -9.71
CA VAL A 245 19.34 -10.19 -9.35
C VAL A 245 20.50 -10.34 -10.37
N LEU A 246 20.42 -9.70 -11.54
CA LEU A 246 21.35 -9.91 -12.65
C LEU A 246 22.09 -8.64 -13.11
N GLY A 247 22.02 -7.54 -12.36
CA GLY A 247 22.73 -6.30 -12.70
C GLY A 247 22.20 -5.60 -13.96
N PHE A 248 20.96 -5.90 -14.38
CA PHE A 248 20.28 -5.13 -15.41
C PHE A 248 20.01 -3.72 -14.86
N LYS A 249 20.72 -2.74 -15.43
CA LYS A 249 20.53 -1.32 -15.10
C LYS A 249 19.24 -0.84 -15.74
N GLY A 250 18.31 -0.41 -14.91
CA GLY A 250 17.02 0.13 -15.34
C GLY A 250 16.17 0.57 -14.14
N PRO A 251 15.22 1.49 -14.34
CA PRO A 251 14.31 1.92 -13.28
C PRO A 251 13.63 0.73 -12.62
N ARG A 252 13.65 0.67 -11.28
CA ARG A 252 13.03 -0.41 -10.50
C ARG A 252 11.55 -0.55 -10.89
N LYS A 253 11.14 -1.77 -11.25
CA LYS A 253 9.75 -2.07 -11.58
C LYS A 253 8.95 -2.29 -10.30
N MET A 254 7.84 -1.58 -10.18
CA MET A 254 6.92 -1.63 -9.05
C MET A 254 5.52 -1.95 -9.58
N THR A 255 4.95 -3.03 -9.06
CA THR A 255 3.56 -3.41 -9.27
C THR A 255 2.77 -3.13 -8.01
N VAL A 256 1.63 -2.47 -8.14
CA VAL A 256 0.64 -2.28 -7.08
C VAL A 256 -0.60 -3.09 -7.45
N VAL A 257 -1.07 -3.91 -6.54
CA VAL A 257 -2.29 -4.70 -6.70
C VAL A 257 -3.32 -4.18 -5.71
N LEU A 258 -4.47 -3.75 -6.22
CA LEU A 258 -5.62 -3.34 -5.41
C LEU A 258 -6.77 -4.33 -5.58
N PRO A 259 -7.66 -4.47 -4.59
CA PRO A 259 -8.96 -5.08 -4.82
C PRO A 259 -9.73 -4.31 -5.90
N GLY A 260 -10.54 -5.04 -6.67
CA GLY A 260 -11.46 -4.51 -7.67
C GLY A 260 -12.52 -3.60 -7.07
N MET A 261 -13.25 -2.93 -7.94
CA MET A 261 -14.38 -2.08 -7.58
C MET A 261 -15.68 -2.69 -8.11
N THR A 262 -16.74 -2.64 -7.31
CA THR A 262 -18.10 -3.03 -7.74
C THR A 262 -18.71 -1.95 -8.64
N ALA A 263 -19.87 -2.24 -9.23
CA ALA A 263 -20.63 -1.27 -10.02
C ALA A 263 -21.01 -0.01 -9.20
N ASP A 264 -21.18 -0.17 -7.89
CA ASP A 264 -21.51 0.92 -6.96
C ASP A 264 -20.27 1.66 -6.43
N HIS A 265 -19.12 1.46 -7.07
CA HIS A 265 -17.84 2.08 -6.72
C HIS A 265 -17.36 1.73 -5.30
N GLN A 266 -17.80 0.58 -4.78
CA GLN A 266 -17.32 0.02 -3.52
C GLN A 266 -16.20 -0.96 -3.77
N ARG A 267 -15.28 -1.07 -2.81
CA ARG A 267 -14.15 -2.00 -2.90
C ARG A 267 -14.66 -3.44 -2.74
N VAL A 268 -14.18 -4.37 -3.57
CA VAL A 268 -14.38 -5.79 -3.33
C VAL A 268 -13.61 -6.20 -2.07
N GLU A 269 -14.28 -6.88 -1.14
CA GLU A 269 -13.67 -7.29 0.12
C GLU A 269 -12.70 -8.46 -0.08
N PHE A 270 -11.52 -8.36 0.51
CA PHE A 270 -10.49 -9.39 0.49
C PHE A 270 -10.12 -9.77 1.92
N SER A 271 -10.90 -10.66 2.53
CA SER A 271 -10.60 -11.14 3.89
C SER A 271 -9.58 -12.29 3.86
N SER A 272 -8.61 -12.27 4.76
CA SER A 272 -7.66 -13.39 4.91
C SER A 272 -8.37 -14.62 5.53
N SER A 273 -9.09 -15.36 4.70
CA SER A 273 -9.79 -16.59 5.08
C SER A 273 -8.98 -17.86 4.76
N GLY A 274 -7.86 -17.73 4.04
CA GLY A 274 -6.85 -18.77 3.79
C GLY A 274 -5.67 -18.25 2.96
N ASP A 275 -4.54 -18.98 2.94
CA ASP A 275 -3.30 -18.55 2.25
C ASP A 275 -3.46 -18.38 0.73
N SER A 276 -4.34 -19.16 0.08
CA SER A 276 -4.51 -19.14 -1.38
C SER A 276 -5.37 -17.99 -1.93
N ASP A 277 -5.90 -17.13 -1.06
CA ASP A 277 -6.86 -16.07 -1.43
C ASP A 277 -6.28 -14.65 -1.25
N CYS A 278 -4.99 -14.53 -0.91
CA CYS A 278 -4.31 -13.25 -0.70
C CYS A 278 -4.08 -12.52 -2.04
N LEU A 279 -3.99 -11.18 -2.01
CA LEU A 279 -3.84 -10.34 -3.21
C LEU A 279 -2.60 -10.73 -4.03
N ILE A 280 -1.48 -10.95 -3.35
CA ILE A 280 -0.20 -11.29 -3.99
C ILE A 280 -0.28 -12.66 -4.68
N ASP A 281 -0.92 -13.64 -4.05
CA ASP A 281 -0.96 -15.00 -4.58
C ASP A 281 -1.94 -15.11 -5.75
N LYS A 282 -3.09 -14.41 -5.70
CA LYS A 282 -3.97 -14.27 -6.86
C LYS A 282 -3.25 -13.61 -8.05
N TRP A 283 -2.58 -12.49 -7.82
CA TRP A 283 -1.82 -11.79 -8.85
C TRP A 283 -0.71 -12.66 -9.46
N ARG A 284 0.06 -13.38 -8.63
CA ARG A 284 1.11 -14.32 -9.10
C ARG A 284 0.54 -15.43 -9.96
N ASN A 285 -0.59 -15.98 -9.55
CA ASN A 285 -1.28 -17.05 -10.27
C ASN A 285 -2.06 -16.55 -11.49
N LYS A 286 -1.98 -15.24 -11.80
CA LYS A 286 -2.73 -14.59 -12.89
C LYS A 286 -4.24 -14.75 -12.76
N ASN A 287 -4.73 -14.96 -11.54
CA ASN A 287 -6.14 -14.85 -11.22
C ASN A 287 -6.46 -13.37 -10.98
N MET A 288 -6.77 -12.66 -12.06
CA MET A 288 -7.04 -11.21 -12.05
C MET A 288 -8.51 -10.90 -11.76
N ASP A 289 -9.33 -11.91 -11.49
CA ASP A 289 -10.70 -11.71 -11.07
C ASP A 289 -10.70 -10.92 -9.76
N GLN A 290 -11.45 -9.82 -9.72
CA GLN A 290 -11.55 -8.90 -8.60
C GLN A 290 -10.25 -8.19 -8.23
N LEU A 291 -9.29 -8.09 -9.15
CA LEU A 291 -8.04 -7.34 -8.94
C LEU A 291 -7.88 -6.19 -9.93
N ILE A 292 -7.18 -5.15 -9.49
CA ILE A 292 -6.66 -4.08 -10.32
C ILE A 292 -5.14 -4.12 -10.23
N GLU A 293 -4.48 -4.42 -11.35
CA GLU A 293 -3.02 -4.35 -11.47
C GLU A 293 -2.61 -2.98 -11.98
N LEU A 294 -1.72 -2.33 -11.22
CA LEU A 294 -1.17 -1.02 -11.53
C LEU A 294 0.36 -1.11 -11.54
N ASN A 295 1.01 -0.23 -12.29
CA ASN A 295 2.46 -0.19 -12.39
C ASN A 295 3.00 1.22 -12.22
N ASN A 296 4.27 1.32 -11.84
CA ASN A 296 4.95 2.61 -11.93
C ASN A 296 5.04 3.07 -13.39
N LYS A 297 4.70 4.33 -13.65
CA LYS A 297 4.81 4.94 -14.98
C LYS A 297 6.28 4.92 -15.41
N THR A 298 6.52 4.43 -16.63
CA THR A 298 7.85 4.44 -17.22
C THR A 298 8.26 5.88 -17.53
N PRO A 299 9.44 6.34 -17.06
CA PRO A 299 9.98 7.65 -17.42
C PRO A 299 10.08 7.85 -18.93
N VAL A 300 9.90 9.09 -19.39
CA VAL A 300 9.99 9.46 -20.81
C VAL A 300 11.32 10.15 -21.06
N TRP A 301 11.97 9.84 -22.19
CA TRP A 301 13.19 10.52 -22.59
C TRP A 301 12.91 12.01 -22.87
N ASN A 302 13.71 12.88 -22.28
CA ASN A 302 13.65 14.32 -22.51
C ASN A 302 14.97 14.79 -23.15
N ASP A 303 14.86 15.30 -24.38
CA ASP A 303 16.01 15.75 -25.17
C ASP A 303 16.73 16.97 -24.58
N ASP A 304 16.01 17.88 -23.89
CA ASP A 304 16.61 19.09 -23.33
C ASP A 304 17.53 18.78 -22.14
N THR A 305 17.14 17.82 -21.31
CA THR A 305 17.89 17.37 -20.12
C THR A 305 18.77 16.16 -20.39
N GLN A 306 18.65 15.53 -21.57
CA GLN A 306 19.33 14.29 -21.95
C GLN A 306 19.15 13.18 -20.90
N SER A 307 17.93 13.07 -20.35
CA SER A 307 17.62 12.15 -19.26
C SER A 307 16.19 11.61 -19.34
N TYR A 308 15.95 10.47 -18.71
CA TYR A 308 14.61 9.90 -18.55
C TYR A 308 13.91 10.59 -17.37
N VAL A 309 12.81 11.31 -17.62
CA VAL A 309 12.12 12.14 -16.63
C VAL A 309 10.67 11.71 -16.44
N LEU A 310 10.12 12.04 -15.27
CA LEU A 310 8.68 12.10 -15.04
C LEU A 310 8.25 13.54 -14.78
N ASN A 311 7.07 13.91 -15.31
CA ASN A 311 6.48 15.22 -15.07
C ASN A 311 5.57 15.16 -13.84
N PHE A 312 5.97 15.85 -12.78
CA PHE A 312 5.22 15.93 -11.53
C PHE A 312 4.41 17.23 -11.40
N HIS A 313 4.32 18.04 -12.46
CA HIS A 313 3.57 19.31 -12.48
C HIS A 313 3.92 20.23 -11.30
N GLY A 314 5.22 20.36 -11.01
CA GLY A 314 5.73 21.15 -9.89
C GLY A 314 5.47 20.57 -8.48
N ARG A 315 4.73 19.46 -8.34
CA ARG A 315 4.47 18.83 -7.02
C ARG A 315 5.71 18.19 -6.40
N VAL A 316 6.66 17.76 -7.22
CA VAL A 316 7.93 17.16 -6.78
C VAL A 316 9.06 18.05 -7.28
N THR A 317 10.00 18.37 -6.39
CA THR A 317 11.03 19.39 -6.63
C THR A 317 12.44 18.91 -6.32
N GLN A 318 12.61 17.68 -5.82
CA GLN A 318 13.92 17.06 -5.63
C GLN A 318 13.98 15.69 -6.32
N ALA A 319 15.07 15.44 -7.05
CA ALA A 319 15.35 14.12 -7.60
C ALA A 319 15.53 13.09 -6.47
N SER A 320 14.98 11.89 -6.65
CA SER A 320 15.10 10.79 -5.71
C SER A 320 14.64 9.49 -6.37
N VAL A 321 15.28 8.36 -6.04
CA VAL A 321 14.76 7.01 -6.39
C VAL A 321 13.36 6.73 -5.83
N LYS A 322 12.91 7.53 -4.87
CA LYS A 322 11.60 7.41 -4.24
C LYS A 322 10.51 8.13 -5.04
N ASN A 323 10.84 8.89 -6.09
CA ASN A 323 9.84 9.57 -6.90
C ASN A 323 9.21 8.60 -7.91
N PHE A 324 7.89 8.47 -7.88
CA PHE A 324 7.15 7.61 -8.81
C PHE A 324 5.73 8.12 -9.06
N GLN A 325 5.15 7.68 -10.17
CA GLN A 325 3.73 7.77 -10.49
C GLN A 325 3.20 6.36 -10.69
N ILE A 326 2.01 6.06 -10.20
CA ILE A 326 1.31 4.77 -10.40
C ILE A 326 0.16 4.98 -11.38
N VAL A 327 0.09 4.12 -12.38
CA VAL A 327 -0.87 4.18 -13.48
C VAL A 327 -1.43 2.80 -13.79
N HIS A 328 -2.55 2.75 -14.50
CA HIS A 328 -3.07 1.53 -15.09
C HIS A 328 -2.50 1.37 -16.52
N GLU A 329 -2.21 0.15 -16.97
CA GLU A 329 -1.60 -0.07 -18.30
C GLU A 329 -2.46 0.44 -19.47
N ASN A 330 -3.78 0.33 -19.35
CA ASN A 330 -4.76 0.80 -20.33
C ASN A 330 -4.91 2.34 -20.37
N ASP A 331 -4.45 3.06 -19.35
CA ASP A 331 -4.54 4.51 -19.29
C ASP A 331 -3.37 5.07 -18.47
N VAL A 332 -2.25 5.30 -19.16
CA VAL A 332 -1.00 5.77 -18.55
C VAL A 332 -1.00 7.26 -18.21
N ASP A 333 -1.99 8.02 -18.69
CA ASP A 333 -2.10 9.46 -18.44
C ASP A 333 -2.98 9.76 -17.23
N TYR A 334 -3.87 8.83 -16.87
CA TYR A 334 -4.55 8.85 -15.59
C TYR A 334 -3.61 8.43 -14.44
N ILE A 335 -2.98 9.43 -13.82
CA ILE A 335 -2.12 9.25 -12.65
C ILE A 335 -2.96 8.94 -11.41
N ILE A 336 -3.01 7.67 -11.02
CA ILE A 336 -3.78 7.19 -9.86
C ILE A 336 -3.12 7.62 -8.56
N MET A 337 -1.80 7.55 -8.51
CA MET A 337 -1.02 8.01 -7.35
C MET A 337 0.27 8.66 -7.85
N GLN A 338 0.64 9.77 -7.23
CA GLN A 338 1.91 10.44 -7.45
C GLN A 338 2.60 10.66 -6.12
N PHE A 339 3.88 10.31 -6.03
CA PHE A 339 4.66 10.48 -4.82
C PHE A 339 6.07 10.97 -5.15
N GLY A 340 6.58 11.91 -4.35
CA GLY A 340 7.97 12.32 -4.49
C GLY A 340 8.45 13.34 -3.47
N ARG A 341 9.77 13.56 -3.48
CA ARG A 341 10.48 14.39 -2.52
C ARG A 341 10.41 15.87 -2.88
N VAL A 342 10.21 16.70 -1.86
CA VAL A 342 10.29 18.17 -1.98
C VAL A 342 11.30 18.80 -1.02
N ALA A 343 11.60 18.12 0.09
CA ALA A 343 12.63 18.50 1.05
C ALA A 343 13.21 17.24 1.72
N GLU A 344 14.17 17.42 2.62
CA GLU A 344 14.88 16.29 3.25
C GLU A 344 13.93 15.26 3.89
N ASP A 345 12.93 15.77 4.62
CA ASP A 345 11.94 15.00 5.38
C ASP A 345 10.50 15.35 4.98
N VAL A 346 10.30 15.88 3.76
CA VAL A 346 8.98 16.27 3.27
C VAL A 346 8.77 15.75 1.86
N PHE A 347 7.60 15.14 1.65
CA PHE A 347 7.20 14.48 0.41
C PHE A 347 5.79 14.91 0.03
N THR A 348 5.49 15.00 -1.26
CA THR A 348 4.11 15.08 -1.76
C THR A 348 3.58 13.68 -2.03
N MET A 349 2.29 13.48 -1.77
CA MET A 349 1.58 12.24 -2.03
C MET A 349 0.17 12.60 -2.49
N ASP A 350 -0.12 12.45 -3.77
CA ASP A 350 -1.42 12.77 -4.33
C ASP A 350 -2.06 11.48 -4.86
N TYR A 351 -3.38 11.34 -4.71
CA TYR A 351 -4.09 10.13 -5.15
C TYR A 351 -5.47 10.42 -5.73
N ARG A 352 -5.95 9.51 -6.58
CA ARG A 352 -7.25 9.53 -7.24
C ARG A 352 -7.96 8.18 -7.10
N TYR A 353 -9.23 8.13 -7.49
CA TYR A 353 -9.99 6.89 -7.60
C TYR A 353 -9.20 5.85 -8.42
N PRO A 354 -9.14 4.56 -8.03
CA PRO A 354 -9.90 3.88 -6.97
C PRO A 354 -9.21 3.80 -5.59
N MET A 355 -8.17 4.61 -5.38
CA MET A 355 -7.34 4.55 -4.18
C MET A 355 -7.93 5.35 -3.02
N CYS A 356 -7.77 4.86 -1.79
CA CYS A 356 -8.05 5.60 -0.55
C CYS A 356 -6.76 6.10 0.13
N ALA A 357 -6.89 6.96 1.14
CA ALA A 357 -5.73 7.52 1.85
C ALA A 357 -4.87 6.44 2.52
N LEU A 358 -5.48 5.43 3.15
CA LEU A 358 -4.74 4.35 3.82
C LEU A 358 -3.93 3.51 2.83
N GLN A 359 -4.49 3.22 1.65
CA GLN A 359 -3.76 2.53 0.57
C GLN A 359 -2.59 3.37 0.08
N ALA A 360 -2.84 4.63 -0.31
CA ALA A 360 -1.81 5.54 -0.81
C ALA A 360 -0.68 5.71 0.20
N PHE A 361 -1.02 5.90 1.48
CA PHE A 361 -0.02 6.04 2.54
C PHE A 361 0.78 4.77 2.77
N GLY A 362 0.12 3.60 2.78
CA GLY A 362 0.80 2.30 2.88
C GLY A 362 1.78 2.05 1.72
N ILE A 363 1.39 2.39 0.50
CA ILE A 363 2.24 2.33 -0.70
C ILE A 363 3.45 3.26 -0.55
N ALA A 364 3.22 4.52 -0.14
CA ALA A 364 4.31 5.47 0.11
C ALA A 364 5.27 4.98 1.19
N LEU A 365 4.75 4.42 2.30
CA LEU A 365 5.56 3.85 3.38
C LEU A 365 6.46 2.70 2.91
N SER A 366 5.99 1.86 2.00
CA SER A 366 6.79 0.77 1.42
C SER A 366 7.98 1.27 0.59
N SER A 367 7.92 2.49 0.07
CA SER A 367 9.02 3.13 -0.65
C SER A 367 10.15 3.61 0.28
N PHE A 368 9.84 3.93 1.55
CA PHE A 368 10.85 4.35 2.53
C PHE A 368 11.65 3.19 3.10
N ASP A 369 11.14 1.96 3.01
CA ASP A 369 11.84 0.80 3.54
C ASP A 369 13.03 0.39 2.66
N SER A 370 14.14 0.06 3.31
CA SER A 370 15.34 -0.50 2.69
C SER A 370 15.03 -1.86 2.06
N LYS A 371 15.38 -2.04 0.79
CA LYS A 371 15.10 -3.27 0.03
C LYS A 371 16.39 -4.03 -0.16
N LEU A 372 16.58 -5.10 0.61
CA LEU A 372 17.83 -5.87 0.65
C LEU A 372 18.21 -6.53 -0.69
N ALA A 373 17.29 -6.60 -1.66
CA ALA A 373 17.49 -7.27 -2.94
C ALA A 373 17.16 -6.37 -4.16
N CYS A 374 17.06 -5.05 -3.95
CA CYS A 374 16.78 -4.10 -5.02
C CYS A 374 17.90 -3.08 -5.24
N GLU A 375 19.05 -3.22 -4.57
CA GLU A 375 20.24 -2.35 -4.78
C GLU A 375 20.77 -2.41 -6.20
#